data_AF-A0A5K1EPW4-F1
#
_entry.id   AF-A0A5K1EPW4-F1
#
_cell.length_a   1.000
_cell.length_b   1.000
_cell.length_c   1.000
_cell.angle_alpha   90.00
_cell.angle_beta   90.00
_cell.angle_gamma   90.00
#
_symmetry.space_group_name_H-M   'P 1'
#
loop_
_entity.id
_entity.type
_entity.pdbx_description
1 polymer ?
#
loop_
_entity_poly.entity_id
_entity_poly.type
_entity_poly.pdbx_seq_one_letter_code
_entity_poly.pdbx_strand_id
1 'polypeptide(L)' 'MNTDLRGTWLVSKCMCKLMIGEKQKSSIINIGSVAGIDRGQYPGSMAYSIAKTGVNMMTKVTYVLI' A
#
# COMPACT_ATOMS: atom_id res chain seq x y z
N MET A 1 -8.95 -7.95 -2.41
CA MET A 1 -9.24 -6.95 -1.36
C MET A 1 -8.65 -7.33 0.01
N ASN A 2 -8.98 -8.51 0.56
CA ASN A 2 -8.45 -8.94 1.87
C ASN A 2 -6.92 -9.04 1.89
N THR A 3 -6.34 -9.70 0.89
CA THR A 3 -4.88 -9.88 0.81
C THR A 3 -4.17 -8.60 0.37
N ASP A 4 -4.49 -8.09 -0.83
CA ASP A 4 -3.76 -6.96 -1.43
C ASP A 4 -3.89 -5.63 -0.71
N LEU A 5 -5.06 -5.31 -0.13
CA LEU A 5 -5.29 -4.00 0.47
C LEU A 5 -5.27 -4.09 2.00
N ARG A 6 -6.14 -4.92 2.59
CA ARG A 6 -6.24 -5.03 4.05
C ARG A 6 -4.98 -5.65 4.66
N GLY A 7 -4.42 -6.70 4.05
CA GLY A 7 -3.18 -7.32 4.49
C GLY A 7 -2.02 -6.32 4.50
N THR A 8 -1.79 -5.65 3.36
CA THR A 8 -0.77 -4.58 3.26
C THR A 8 -0.99 -3.49 4.29
N TRP A 9 -2.22 -2.99 4.46
CA TRP A 9 -2.51 -1.96 5.46
C TRP A 9 -2.20 -2.39 6.90
N LEU A 10 -2.60 -3.61 7.29
CA LEU A 10 -2.35 -4.12 8.65
C LEU A 10 -0.85 -4.27 8.94
N VAL A 11 -0.09 -4.80 7.98
CA VAL A 11 1.37 -4.96 8.13
C VAL A 11 2.05 -3.60 8.16
N SER A 12 1.73 -2.69 7.23
CA SER A 12 2.30 -1.34 7.23
C SER A 12 1.99 -0.59 8.52
N LYS A 13 0.75 -0.69 9.03
CA LYS A 13 0.35 -0.07 10.31
C LYS A 13 1.12 -0.64 11.50
N CYS A 14 1.33 -1.95 11.53
CA CYS A 14 2.07 -2.61 12.62
C CYS A 14 3.56 -2.23 12.58
N MET A 15 4.20 -2.38 11.42
CA MET A 15 5.62 -2.11 11.25
C MET A 15 5.95 -0.63 11.44
N CYS A 16 5.12 0.28 10.94
CA CYS A 16 5.32 1.72 11.14
C CYS A 16 5.45 2.08 12.63
N LYS A 17 4.64 1.48 13.52
CA LYS A 17 4.74 1.73 14.96
C LYS A 17 6.07 1.26 15.54
N LEU A 18 6.57 0.12 15.11
CA LEU A 18 7.86 -0.41 15.55
C LEU A 18 9.01 0.46 15.02
N MET A 19 8.94 0.84 13.74
CA MET A 19 9.93 1.66 13.05
C MET A 19 10.11 3.05 13.67
N ILE A 20 9.05 3.67 14.19
CA ILE A 20 9.12 4.95 14.94
C ILE A 20 9.90 4.78 16.26
N GLY A 21 9.82 3.61 16.90
CA GLY A 21 10.55 3.28 18.12
C GLY A 21 12.04 2.99 17.90
N GLU A 22 12.39 2.58 16.69
CA GLU A 22 13.77 2.31 16.29
C GLU A 22 14.52 3.62 15.97
N LYS A 23 15.69 3.83 16.56
CA LYS A 23 16.53 5.02 16.32
C LYS A 23 17.34 4.95 15.01
N GLN A 24 16.85 4.20 14.02
CA GLN A 24 17.53 3.95 12.75
C GLN A 24 16.63 4.32 11.58
N LYS A 25 17.27 4.73 10.47
CA LYS A 25 16.55 5.01 9.23
C LYS A 25 15.89 3.73 8.72
N SER A 26 14.58 3.79 8.54
CA SER A 26 13.77 2.65 8.16
C SER A 26 12.80 3.04 7.04
N SER A 27 12.37 2.08 6.23
CA SER A 27 11.50 2.32 5.07
C SER A 27 10.48 1.20 4.87
N ILE A 28 9.25 1.54 4.47
CA ILE A 28 8.22 0.60 4.04
C ILE A 28 8.09 0.69 2.53
N ILE A 29 8.18 -0.43 1.83
CA ILE A 29 7.98 -0.52 0.38
C ILE A 29 6.75 -1.39 0.12
N ASN A 30 5.68 -0.79 -0.40
CA ASN A 30 4.46 -1.50 -0.77
C ASN A 30 4.46 -1.85 -2.26
N ILE A 31 4.05 -3.06 -2.60
CA ILE A 31 4.03 -3.55 -3.99
C ILE A 31 2.71 -3.16 -4.67
N GLY A 32 2.79 -2.12 -5.51
CA GLY A 32 1.70 -1.65 -6.37
C GLY A 32 1.50 -2.51 -7.63
N SER A 33 0.82 -1.93 -8.61
CA SER A 33 0.64 -2.53 -9.95
C SER A 33 0.24 -1.45 -10.95
N VAL A 34 0.56 -1.67 -12.23
CA VAL A 34 0.05 -0.83 -13.33
C VAL A 34 -1.48 -0.87 -13.42
N ALA A 35 -2.12 -1.91 -12.87
CA ALA A 35 -3.57 -2.00 -12.76
C ALA A 35 -4.17 -0.94 -11.81
N GLY A 36 -3.36 -0.40 -10.88
CA GLY A 36 -3.77 0.63 -9.91
C GLY A 36 -3.53 2.07 -10.36
N ILE A 37 -3.32 2.30 -11.65
CA ILE A 37 -3.16 3.62 -12.30
C ILE A 37 -4.03 3.67 -13.57
N ASP A 38 -4.33 4.87 -14.08
CA ASP A 38 -5.29 5.13 -15.18
C ASP A 38 -5.12 4.28 -16.45
N ARG A 39 -3.94 3.67 -16.66
CA ARG A 39 -3.59 2.94 -17.88
C ARG A 39 -3.66 1.41 -17.78
N GLY A 40 -4.11 0.85 -16.65
CA GLY A 40 -4.11 -0.61 -16.43
C GLY A 40 -5.47 -1.24 -16.14
N GLN A 41 -6.57 -0.59 -16.51
CA GLN A 41 -7.91 -1.16 -16.33
C GLN A 41 -8.19 -2.20 -17.43
N TYR A 42 -8.00 -3.48 -17.11
CA TYR A 42 -8.31 -4.61 -17.98
C TYR A 42 -9.69 -5.20 -17.65
N PRO A 43 -10.42 -5.76 -18.63
CA PRO A 43 -11.65 -6.51 -18.36
C PRO A 43 -11.42 -7.59 -17.27
N GLY A 44 -12.29 -7.65 -16.27
CA GLY A 44 -12.19 -8.60 -15.16
C GLY A 44 -11.21 -8.22 -14.03
N SER A 45 -10.43 -7.15 -14.17
CA SER A 45 -9.43 -6.75 -13.16
C SER A 45 -9.96 -5.79 -12.07
N MET A 46 -11.23 -5.37 -12.14
CA MET A 46 -11.77 -4.27 -11.32
C MET A 46 -11.42 -4.37 -9.83
N ALA A 47 -11.68 -5.51 -9.18
CA ALA A 47 -11.40 -5.67 -7.74
C ALA A 47 -9.89 -5.60 -7.41
N TYR A 48 -9.04 -6.09 -8.31
CA TYR A 48 -7.59 -6.03 -8.17
C TYR A 48 -7.06 -4.60 -8.41
N SER A 49 -7.55 -3.92 -9.45
CA SER A 49 -7.23 -2.53 -9.76
C SER A 49 -7.61 -1.58 -8.63
N ILE A 50 -8.80 -1.75 -8.04
CA ILE A 50 -9.21 -0.98 -6.85
C ILE A 50 -8.26 -1.23 -5.68
N ALA A 51 -7.92 -2.51 -5.41
CA ALA A 51 -7.00 -2.83 -4.32
C ALA A 51 -5.62 -2.18 -4.51
N LYS A 52 -5.05 -2.25 -5.72
CA LYS A 52 -3.73 -1.67 -6.02
C LYS A 52 -3.76 -0.13 -6.10
N THR A 53 -4.88 0.47 -6.50
CA THR A 53 -5.11 1.92 -6.37
C THR A 53 -5.08 2.33 -4.89
N GLY A 54 -5.75 1.55 -4.02
CA GLY A 54 -5.73 1.76 -2.58
C GLY A 54 -4.33 1.66 -1.98
N VAL A 55 -3.52 0.68 -2.40
CA VAL A 55 -2.12 0.54 -1.99
C VAL A 55 -1.28 1.75 -2.43
N ASN A 56 -1.45 2.23 -3.66
CA ASN A 56 -0.77 3.42 -4.16
C ASN A 56 -1.10 4.66 -3.33
N MET A 57 -2.40 4.89 -3.05
CA MET A 57 -2.84 6.02 -2.25
C MET A 57 -2.34 5.92 -0.81
N MET A 58 -2.46 4.75 -0.19
CA MET A 58 -1.96 4.50 1.17
C MET A 58 -0.47 4.81 1.29
N THR A 59 0.34 4.38 0.32
CA THR A 59 1.80 4.62 0.34
C THR A 59 2.11 6.12 0.29
N LYS A 60 1.37 6.89 -0.52
CA LYS A 60 1.50 8.35 -0.60
C LYS A 60 1.12 9.04 0.72
N VAL A 61 0.06 8.58 1.37
CA VAL A 61 -0.44 9.18 2.63
C VAL A 61 0.39 8.76 3.83
N THR A 62 0.83 7.51 3.90
CA THR A 62 1.70 7.02 4.98
C THR A 62 3.03 7.77 5.01
N TYR A 63 3.58 8.12 3.85
CA TYR A 63 4.77 9.00 3.78
C TYR A 63 4.56 10.36 4.46
N VAL A 64 3.33 10.88 4.52
CA VAL A 64 3.01 12.19 5.12
C VAL A 64 2.80 12.09 6.64
N LEU A 65 2.54 10.90 7.18
CA LEU A 65 2.16 10.68 8.58
C LEU A 65 3.27 10.12 9.47
N ILE A 66 4.44 9.81 8.90
CA ILE A 66 5.65 9.35 9.60
C ILE A 66 6.65 10.50 9.59
#